data_AF-A0A962VE70-F1
#
_entry.id   AF-A0A962VE70-F1
#
_cell.length_a   1.000
_cell.length_b   1.000
_cell.length_c   1.000
_cell.angle_alpha   90.00
_cell.angle_beta   90.00
_cell.angle_gamma   90.00
#
_symmetry.space_group_name_H-M   'P 1'
#
loop_
_entity.id
_entity.type
_entity.pdbx_description
1 polymer ?
#
loop_
_entity_poly.entity_id
_entity_poly.type
_entity_poly.pdbx_seq_one_letter_code
_entity_poly.pdbx_strand_id
1 'polypeptide(L)'
;MGPSFTVKALQHQNLAFAGTAGISRENRHRGFRPGFFDRATGSVYISRHPDGRPAPVHILDGLPDELVIERTSSGQVTAIKGTVIAGFVLEGQFYTREQATHMLA
;
A
#
# COMPACT_ATOMS: atom_id res chain seq x y z
N MET A 1 15.19 -12.93 -9.11
CA MET A 1 14.59 -11.80 -8.37
C MET A 1 13.52 -11.20 -9.26
N GLY A 2 12.26 -11.15 -8.81
CA GLY A 2 11.20 -10.43 -9.53
C GLY A 2 11.39 -8.92 -9.42
N PRO A 3 10.73 -8.10 -10.27
CA PRO A 3 10.85 -6.64 -10.21
C PRO A 3 10.39 -6.11 -8.84
N SER A 4 11.12 -5.17 -8.25
CA SER A 4 10.78 -4.53 -6.96
C SER A 4 9.55 -3.63 -7.07
N PHE A 5 8.77 -3.52 -5.98
CA PHE A 5 7.69 -2.54 -5.88
C PHE A 5 8.25 -1.22 -5.36
N THR A 6 8.07 -0.12 -6.10
CA THR A 6 8.73 1.16 -5.83
C THR A 6 7.71 2.27 -5.56
N VAL A 7 8.18 3.39 -4.99
CA VAL A 7 7.36 4.61 -4.83
C VAL A 7 6.80 5.08 -6.18
N LYS A 8 7.56 4.94 -7.27
CA LYS A 8 7.11 5.27 -8.63
C LYS A 8 5.97 4.36 -9.10
N ALA A 9 6.02 3.07 -8.76
CA ALA A 9 4.93 2.15 -9.06
C ALA A 9 3.64 2.53 -8.30
N LEU A 10 3.77 2.95 -7.05
CA LEU A 10 2.65 3.44 -6.23
C LEU A 10 2.02 4.72 -6.81
N GLN A 11 2.83 5.64 -7.32
CA GLN A 11 2.35 6.82 -8.03
C GLN A 11 1.59 6.48 -9.32
N HIS A 12 2.10 5.55 -10.13
CA HIS A 12 1.38 5.08 -11.33
C HIS A 12 0.04 4.42 -10.97
N GLN A 13 0.00 3.62 -9.89
CA GLN A 13 -1.26 3.04 -9.40
C GLN A 13 -2.26 4.12 -8.96
N ASN A 14 -1.81 5.18 -8.26
CA ASN A 14 -2.70 6.29 -7.92
C ASN A 14 -3.26 6.99 -9.17
N LEU A 15 -2.48 7.12 -10.25
CA LEU A 15 -3.00 7.69 -11.49
C LEU A 15 -4.00 6.75 -12.19
N ALA A 16 -3.70 5.45 -12.23
CA ALA A 16 -4.57 4.46 -12.89
C ALA A 16 -5.94 4.32 -12.22
N PHE A 17 -6.02 4.48 -10.90
CA PHE A 17 -7.26 4.37 -10.11
C PHE A 17 -7.90 5.75 -9.80
N ALA A 18 -7.43 6.83 -10.44
CA ALA A 18 -7.96 8.17 -10.25
C ALA A 18 -9.47 8.24 -10.49
N GLY A 19 -10.21 8.84 -9.54
CA GLY A 19 -11.67 8.92 -9.60
C GLY A 19 -12.42 7.64 -9.18
N THR A 20 -11.72 6.64 -8.64
CA THR A 20 -12.33 5.40 -8.15
C THR A 20 -12.06 5.19 -6.66
N ALA A 21 -12.82 4.30 -6.05
CA ALA A 21 -12.56 3.80 -4.69
C ALA A 21 -11.23 3.03 -4.53
N GLY A 22 -10.47 2.82 -5.61
CA GLY A 22 -9.09 2.33 -5.57
C GLY A 22 -8.07 3.36 -5.02
N ILE A 23 -8.52 4.57 -4.65
CA ILE A 23 -7.71 5.63 -4.02
C ILE A 23 -8.15 5.91 -2.58
N SER A 24 -7.17 6.10 -1.70
CA SER A 24 -7.37 6.33 -0.27
C SER A 24 -8.24 7.54 0.06
N ARG A 25 -8.26 8.59 -0.77
CA ARG A 25 -9.14 9.75 -0.60
C ARG A 25 -10.61 9.40 -0.81
N GLU A 26 -10.89 8.53 -1.79
CA GLU A 26 -12.24 8.23 -2.26
C GLU A 26 -12.97 7.20 -1.38
N ASN A 27 -12.25 6.33 -0.68
CA ASN A 27 -12.85 5.28 0.18
C ASN A 27 -12.64 5.47 1.70
N ARG A 28 -11.95 6.54 2.13
CA ARG A 28 -11.62 6.80 3.54
C ARG A 28 -12.84 6.79 4.47
N HIS A 29 -13.95 7.35 4.00
CA HIS A 29 -15.18 7.52 4.79
C HIS A 29 -15.92 6.19 5.06
N ARG A 30 -15.51 5.08 4.41
CA ARG A 30 -16.12 3.75 4.53
C ARG A 30 -15.28 2.78 5.39
N GLY A 31 -14.23 3.27 6.06
CA GLY A 31 -13.40 2.45 6.95
C GLY A 31 -12.26 1.70 6.27
N PHE A 32 -12.10 1.83 4.94
CA PHE A 32 -10.94 1.29 4.24
C PHE A 32 -9.65 1.98 4.69
N ARG A 33 -8.69 1.17 5.15
CA ARG A 33 -7.37 1.64 5.57
C ARG A 33 -6.35 1.26 4.50
N PRO A 34 -5.50 2.19 4.03
CA PRO A 34 -4.44 1.85 3.09
C PRO A 34 -3.52 0.77 3.66
N GLY A 35 -3.21 -0.24 2.85
CA GLY A 35 -2.40 -1.37 3.29
C GLY A 35 -1.70 -2.07 2.13
N PHE A 36 -0.91 -3.07 2.52
CA PHE A 36 -0.08 -3.87 1.65
C PHE A 36 -0.25 -5.34 1.99
N PHE A 37 -0.15 -6.20 0.99
CA PHE A 37 -0.18 -7.65 1.16
C PHE A 37 1.05 -8.26 0.53
N ASP A 38 1.81 -9.03 1.29
CA ASP A 38 2.94 -9.79 0.76
C ASP A 38 2.47 -11.17 0.30
N ARG A 39 2.44 -11.37 -1.02
CA ARG A 39 1.99 -12.62 -1.62
C ARG A 39 2.89 -13.81 -1.32
N ALA A 40 4.14 -13.57 -0.91
CA ALA A 40 5.07 -14.66 -0.58
C ALA A 40 4.78 -15.27 0.78
N THR A 41 4.35 -14.45 1.74
CA THR A 41 4.14 -14.86 3.15
C THR A 41 2.67 -14.94 3.53
N GLY A 42 1.78 -14.29 2.77
CA GLY A 42 0.37 -14.13 3.14
C GLY A 42 0.14 -13.05 4.20
N SER A 43 1.17 -12.27 4.55
CA SER A 43 1.08 -11.25 5.59
C SER A 43 0.46 -9.95 5.07
N VAL A 44 -0.35 -9.31 5.92
CA VAL A 44 -0.99 -8.02 5.67
C VAL A 44 -0.35 -6.94 6.53
N TYR A 45 0.00 -5.82 5.92
CA TYR A 45 0.64 -4.68 6.58
C TYR A 45 -0.20 -3.42 6.37
N ILE A 46 -0.55 -2.73 7.46
CA ILE A 46 -1.19 -1.41 7.37
C ILE A 46 -0.14 -0.38 6.95
N SER A 47 -0.50 0.52 6.05
CA SER A 47 0.37 1.64 5.71
C SER A 47 0.49 2.56 6.92
N ARG A 48 1.72 2.88 7.32
CA ARG A 48 2.02 3.65 8.52
C ARG A 48 3.05 4.72 8.21
N HIS A 49 2.97 5.81 8.98
CA HIS A 49 4.05 6.78 9.07
C HIS A 49 5.26 6.14 9.78
N PRO A 50 6.47 6.71 9.65
CA PRO A 50 7.66 6.24 10.35
C PRO A 50 7.49 6.16 11.89
N ASP A 51 6.57 6.97 12.45
CA ASP A 51 6.22 6.94 13.87
C ASP A 51 5.26 5.80 14.27
N GLY A 52 4.90 4.94 13.33
CA GLY A 52 4.01 3.79 13.51
C GLY A 52 2.52 4.11 13.43
N ARG A 53 2.11 5.38 13.31
CA ARG A 53 0.68 5.75 13.19
C ARG A 53 0.14 5.34 11.82
N PRO A 54 -1.10 4.83 11.73
CA PRO A 54 -1.72 4.52 10.44
C PRO A 54 -1.74 5.74 9.51
N ALA A 55 -1.28 5.54 8.29
CA ALA A 55 -1.22 6.58 7.29
C ALA A 55 -2.57 6.69 6.55
N PRO A 56 -3.03 7.91 6.25
CA PRO A 56 -4.29 8.12 5.55
C PRO A 56 -4.16 7.87 4.03
N VAL A 57 -2.96 7.59 3.54
CA VAL A 57 -2.60 7.26 2.15
C VAL A 57 -1.52 6.18 2.14
N HIS A 58 -1.33 5.49 1.01
CA HIS A 58 -0.23 4.53 0.88
C HIS A 58 1.14 5.24 0.92
N ILE A 59 1.90 4.94 1.96
CA ILE A 59 3.32 5.28 2.12
C ILE A 59 4.11 4.02 2.50
N LEU A 60 5.39 3.99 2.11
CA LEU A 60 6.29 2.86 2.32
C LEU A 60 7.15 3.01 3.59
N ASP A 61 7.33 4.24 4.09
CA ASP A 61 8.36 4.54 5.09
C ASP A 61 8.15 3.88 6.45
N GLY A 62 6.90 3.58 6.81
CA GLY A 62 6.57 2.85 8.05
C GLY A 62 6.43 1.34 7.87
N LEU A 63 6.88 0.77 6.74
CA LEU A 63 6.91 -0.68 6.55
C LEU A 63 8.09 -1.33 7.31
N PRO A 64 7.93 -2.59 7.76
CA PRO A 64 9.01 -3.32 8.41
C PRO A 64 10.20 -3.53 7.48
N ASP A 65 11.41 -3.53 8.05
CA ASP A 65 12.66 -3.67 7.29
C ASP A 65 12.74 -4.97 6.48
N GLU A 66 12.05 -6.03 6.92
CA GLU A 66 12.01 -7.31 6.20
C GLU A 66 11.38 -7.18 4.79
N LEU A 67 10.58 -6.15 4.55
CA LEU A 67 9.99 -5.86 3.24
C LEU A 67 10.83 -4.90 2.41
N VAL A 68 11.69 -4.10 3.06
CA VAL A 68 12.45 -3.02 2.44
C VAL A 68 13.65 -3.57 1.70
N ILE A 69 13.80 -3.16 0.44
CA ILE A 69 14.95 -3.48 -0.41
C ILE A 69 15.93 -2.31 -0.42
N GLU A 70 15.41 -1.08 -0.48
CA GLU A 70 16.24 0.10 -0.66
C GLU A 70 15.68 1.30 0.13
N ARG A 71 16.61 2.07 0.71
CA ARG A 71 16.35 3.36 1.35
C ARG A 71 17.29 4.43 0.79
N THR A 72 16.85 5.68 0.79
CA THR A 72 17.73 6.83 0.58
C THR A 72 18.68 7.00 1.76
N SER A 73 19.72 7.83 1.60
CA SER A 73 20.61 8.25 2.69
C SER A 73 19.89 8.99 3.83
N SER A 74 18.72 9.58 3.54
CA SER A 74 17.84 10.21 4.54
C SER A 74 16.87 9.23 5.22
N GLY A 75 16.91 7.94 4.87
CA GLY A 75 16.11 6.88 5.49
C GLY A 75 14.75 6.62 4.84
N GLN A 76 14.40 7.33 3.76
CA GLN A 76 13.13 7.14 3.04
C GLN A 76 13.17 5.85 2.23
N VAL A 77 12.08 5.07 2.27
CA VAL A 77 11.99 3.80 1.53
C VAL A 77 11.71 4.08 0.05
N THR A 78 12.60 3.64 -0.83
CA THR A 78 12.45 3.80 -2.28
C THR A 78 11.94 2.55 -2.97
N ALA A 79 12.26 1.37 -2.42
CA ALA A 79 11.84 0.08 -2.94
C ALA A 79 11.57 -0.95 -1.84
N ILE A 80 10.54 -1.78 -2.06
CA ILE A 80 10.20 -2.97 -1.26
C ILE A 80 10.14 -4.21 -2.15
N LYS A 81 10.02 -5.38 -1.52
CA LYS A 81 9.83 -6.68 -2.18
C LYS A 81 8.76 -6.61 -3.26
N GLY A 82 9.07 -7.13 -4.45
CA GLY A 82 8.16 -7.21 -5.59
C GLY A 82 6.93 -8.11 -5.38
N THR A 83 6.96 -8.94 -4.33
CA THR A 83 5.85 -9.79 -3.93
C THR A 83 4.76 -9.02 -3.18
N VAL A 84 5.07 -7.79 -2.75
CA VAL A 84 4.15 -6.91 -2.04
C VAL A 84 3.27 -6.16 -3.04
N ILE A 85 1.96 -6.17 -2.80
CA ILE A 85 0.96 -5.44 -3.57
C ILE A 85 0.24 -4.42 -2.69
N ALA A 86 -0.15 -3.28 -3.28
CA ALA A 86 -0.92 -2.26 -2.59
C ALA A 86 -2.43 -2.52 -2.68
N GLY A 87 -3.14 -2.25 -1.58
CA GLY A 87 -4.59 -2.42 -1.49
C GLY A 87 -5.15 -1.77 -0.24
N PHE A 88 -6.23 -2.29 0.29
CA PHE A 88 -6.90 -1.74 1.46
C PHE A 88 -7.27 -2.84 2.44
N VAL A 89 -7.29 -2.49 3.72
CA VAL A 89 -7.83 -3.34 4.78
C VAL A 89 -9.17 -2.80 5.22
N LEU A 90 -10.19 -3.65 5.18
CA LEU A 90 -11.52 -3.38 5.72
C LEU A 90 -11.89 -4.57 6.62
N GLU A 91 -12.29 -4.29 7.87
CA GLU A 91 -12.68 -5.31 8.86
C GLU A 91 -11.67 -6.47 9.04
N GLY A 92 -10.38 -6.18 8.85
CA GLY A 92 -9.30 -7.16 8.98
C GLY A 92 -9.04 -7.99 7.72
N GLN A 93 -9.81 -7.81 6.66
CA GLN A 93 -9.60 -8.45 5.37
C GLN A 93 -8.89 -7.51 4.39
N PHE A 94 -7.98 -8.05 3.58
CA PHE A 94 -7.29 -7.31 2.53
C PHE A 94 -8.06 -7.37 1.22
N TYR A 95 -8.17 -6.21 0.56
CA TYR A 95 -8.79 -6.02 -0.74
C TYR A 95 -7.79 -5.34 -1.68
N THR A 96 -7.67 -5.83 -2.90
CA THR A 96 -6.90 -5.12 -3.93
C THR A 96 -7.58 -3.80 -4.31
N ARG A 97 -6.86 -2.92 -5.01
CA ARG A 97 -7.44 -1.65 -5.50
C ARG A 97 -8.60 -1.88 -6.47
N GLU A 98 -8.53 -2.94 -7.29
CA GLU A 98 -9.61 -3.36 -8.17
C GLU A 98 -10.82 -3.84 -7.37
N GLN A 99 -10.63 -4.70 -6.37
CA GLN A 99 -11.72 -5.17 -5.50
C GLN A 99 -12.38 -4.01 -4.76
N ALA A 100 -11.59 -3.07 -4.23
CA ALA A 100 -12.11 -1.86 -3.58
C ALA A 100 -12.94 -1.00 -4.55
N THR A 101 -12.58 -0.96 -5.84
CA THR A 101 -13.35 -0.27 -6.87
C THR A 101 -14.71 -0.94 -7.08
N HIS A 102 -14.76 -2.27 -7.22
CA HIS A 102 -16.02 -2.99 -7.43
C HIS A 102 -16.96 -3.00 -6.21
N MET A 103 -16.43 -2.93 -4.98
CA MET A 103 -17.26 -2.88 -3.77
C MET A 103 -17.95 -1.54 -3.53
N LEU A 104 -17.50 -0.48 -4.20
CA LEU A 104 -17.97 0.89 -4.01
C LEU A 104 -18.52 1.52 -5.31
N ALA A 105 -18.68 0.72 -6.37
CA ALA A 105 -19.34 1.10 -7.61
C ALA A 105 -20.87 1.06 -7.49
#